data_AF-A0A6I5CJN2-F1
#
_entry.id   AF-A0A6I5CJN2-F1
#
_cell.length_a   1.000
_cell.length_b   1.000
_cell.length_c   1.000
_cell.angle_alpha   90.00
_cell.angle_beta   90.00
_cell.angle_gamma   90.00
#
_symmetry.space_group_name_H-M   'P 1'
#
loop_
_entity.id
_entity.type
_entity.pdbx_description
1 polymer ?
#
loop_
_entity_poly.entity_id
_entity_poly.type
_entity_poly.pdbx_seq_one_letter_code
_entity_poly.pdbx_strand_id
1 'polypeptide(L)' 'GWQDADGDGEWVVTIRCAEAEGRTLRLFAGAGVVADSSPQAETAETAAKFRTFLDAVGAAL' A
#
# COMPACT_ATOMS: atom_id res chain seq x y z
N GLY A 1 -12.08 4.09 -7.48
CA GLY A 1 -12.21 5.08 -8.56
C GLY A 1 -13.68 5.41 -8.73
N TRP A 2 -13.99 6.18 -9.76
CA TRP A 2 -15.36 6.53 -10.14
C TRP A 2 -15.43 6.74 -11.66
N GLN A 3 -16.64 6.69 -12.19
CA GLN A 3 -16.97 7.09 -13.56
C GLN A 3 -18.40 7.65 -13.54
N ASP A 4 -18.66 8.75 -14.24
CA ASP A 4 -20.01 9.27 -14.46
C ASP A 4 -20.66 8.72 -15.73
N ALA A 5 -21.88 9.20 -16.01
CA ALA A 5 -22.68 8.76 -17.15
C ALA A 5 -22.16 9.28 -18.50
N ASP A 6 -21.39 10.36 -18.50
CA ASP A 6 -20.81 10.95 -19.72
C ASP A 6 -19.49 10.26 -20.10
N GLY A 7 -18.96 9.42 -19.21
CA GLY A 7 -17.78 8.59 -19.42
C GLY A 7 -16.51 9.17 -18.81
N ASP A 8 -16.60 10.31 -18.14
CA ASP A 8 -15.50 10.87 -17.38
C ASP A 8 -15.30 10.09 -16.07
N GLY A 9 -14.07 10.02 -15.60
CA GLY A 9 -13.77 9.26 -14.39
C GLY A 9 -12.29 9.20 -14.05
N GLU A 10 -12.03 8.75 -12.83
CA GLU A 10 -10.68 8.57 -12.30
C GLU A 10 -10.53 7.21 -11.62
N TRP A 11 -9.40 6.56 -11.94
CA TRP A 11 -9.01 5.30 -11.37
C TRP A 11 -7.59 5.42 -10.83
N VAL A 12 -7.35 4.81 -9.67
CA VAL A 12 -6.05 4.80 -9.01
C VAL A 12 -5.62 3.37 -8.78
N VAL A 13 -4.31 3.15 -8.79
CA VAL A 13 -3.73 1.90 -8.31
C VAL A 13 -3.88 1.87 -6.79
N THR A 14 -4.60 0.87 -6.28
CA THR A 14 -4.86 0.73 -4.85
C THR A 14 -3.62 0.20 -4.12
N ILE A 15 -2.70 1.11 -3.79
CA ILE A 15 -1.48 0.85 -3.00
C ILE A 15 -1.44 1.80 -1.80
N ARG A 16 -0.58 1.48 -0.81
CA ARG A 16 -0.49 2.24 0.45
C ARG A 16 -1.84 2.32 1.16
N CYS A 17 -2.53 1.19 1.20
CA CYS A 17 -3.89 1.07 1.69
C CYS A 17 -3.99 0.02 2.80
N ALA A 18 -5.14 0.01 3.46
CA ALA A 18 -5.53 -1.05 4.38
C ALA A 18 -7.00 -1.42 4.17
N GLU A 19 -7.32 -2.68 4.42
CA GLU A 19 -8.69 -3.12 4.65
C GLU A 19 -9.02 -2.99 6.13
N ALA A 20 -10.18 -2.41 6.45
CA ALA A 20 -10.64 -2.23 7.82
C ALA A 20 -11.84 -3.13 8.09
N GLU A 21 -11.76 -3.91 9.18
CA GLU A 21 -12.86 -4.77 9.64
C GLU A 21 -13.05 -4.60 11.16
N GLY A 22 -14.12 -3.91 11.56
CA GLY A 22 -14.34 -3.57 12.96
C GLY A 22 -13.19 -2.74 13.55
N ARG A 23 -12.36 -3.36 14.40
CA ARG A 23 -11.18 -2.72 15.02
C ARG A 23 -9.84 -3.26 14.49
N THR A 24 -9.87 -4.04 13.41
CA THR A 24 -8.65 -4.57 12.79
C THR A 24 -8.36 -3.84 11.49
N LEU A 25 -7.07 -3.70 11.19
CA LEU A 25 -6.57 -3.18 9.93
C LEU A 25 -5.62 -4.21 9.33
N ARG A 26 -5.85 -4.59 8.06
CA ARG A 26 -4.90 -5.36 7.27
C ARG A 26 -4.23 -4.43 6.26
N LEU A 27 -2.93 -4.21 6.42
CA LEU A 27 -2.15 -3.32 5.55
C LEU A 27 -1.49 -4.12 4.43
N PHE A 28 -1.24 -3.46 3.29
CA PHE A 28 -0.55 -4.05 2.14
C PHE A 28 0.64 -3.21 1.66
N ALA A 29 1.76 -3.87 1.38
CA ALA A 29 2.93 -3.29 0.72
C ALA A 29 3.59 -4.36 -0.15
N GLY A 30 4.26 -3.92 -1.21
CA GLY A 30 5.00 -4.81 -2.11
C GLY A 30 6.27 -4.14 -2.62
N ALA A 31 7.23 -4.96 -3.02
CA ALA A 31 8.48 -4.55 -3.64
C ALA A 31 8.61 -5.20 -5.02
N GLY A 32 9.17 -4.47 -5.98
CA GLY A 32 9.34 -4.95 -7.35
C GLY A 32 10.64 -5.73 -7.47
N VAL A 33 10.56 -7.05 -7.64
CA VAL A 33 11.74 -7.92 -7.69
C VAL A 33 12.28 -8.05 -9.10
N VAL A 34 13.60 -7.91 -9.24
CA VAL A 34 14.37 -8.13 -10.48
C VAL A 34 15.54 -9.10 -10.22
N ALA A 35 16.28 -9.48 -11.27
CA ALA A 35 17.35 -10.49 -11.16
C ALA A 35 18.43 -10.15 -10.12
N ASP A 36 18.79 -8.87 -9.98
CA ASP A 36 19.82 -8.39 -9.05
C ASP A 36 19.24 -7.97 -7.68
N SER A 37 17.96 -8.25 -7.41
CA SER A 37 17.32 -7.90 -6.14
C SER A 37 17.96 -8.63 -4.96
N SER A 38 18.04 -7.92 -3.82
CA SER A 38 18.46 -8.49 -2.54
C SER A 38 17.24 -8.72 -1.64
N PRO A 39 17.01 -9.94 -1.12
CA PRO A 39 15.89 -10.20 -0.23
C PRO A 39 15.78 -9.24 0.96
N GLN A 40 16.92 -8.82 1.52
CA GLN A 40 16.98 -7.87 2.63
C GLN A 40 16.57 -6.47 2.20
N ALA A 41 17.01 -6.01 1.03
CA ALA A 41 16.63 -4.72 0.48
C ALA A 41 15.13 -4.64 0.18
N GLU A 42 14.56 -5.69 -0.43
CA GLU A 42 13.12 -5.74 -0.74
C GLU A 42 12.27 -5.74 0.53
N THR A 43 12.71 -6.45 1.57
CA THR A 43 12.04 -6.43 2.88
C THR A 43 12.07 -5.03 3.48
N ALA A 44 13.23 -4.35 3.43
CA ALA A 44 13.35 -2.97 3.91
C ALA A 44 12.48 -1.99 3.10
N GLU A 45 12.34 -2.20 1.79
CA GLU A 45 11.45 -1.41 0.94
C GLU A 45 9.98 -1.56 1.33
N THR A 46 9.50 -2.80 1.56
CA THR A 46 8.12 -3.00 2.02
C THR A 46 7.86 -2.37 3.39
N ALA A 47 8.81 -2.47 4.33
CA ALA A 47 8.74 -1.81 5.63
C ALA A 47 8.65 -0.28 5.49
N ALA A 48 9.44 0.32 4.59
CA ALA A 48 9.37 1.75 4.30
C ALA A 48 8.01 2.15 3.68
N LYS A 49 7.45 1.31 2.80
CA LYS A 49 6.15 1.56 2.17
C LYS A 49 4.98 1.45 3.14
N PHE A 50 5.06 0.58 4.14
CA PHE A 50 4.06 0.50 5.21
C PHE A 50 4.01 1.77 6.07
N ARG A 51 5.14 2.47 6.20
CA ARG A 51 5.28 3.64 7.10
C ARG A 51 4.22 4.72 6.85
N THR A 52 3.86 4.97 5.59
CA THR A 52 2.78 5.92 5.23
C THR A 52 1.47 5.65 5.99
N PHE A 53 1.05 4.39 6.07
CA PHE A 53 -0.21 4.05 6.73
C PHE A 53 -0.03 3.94 8.25
N LEU A 54 1.10 3.39 8.70
CA LEU A 54 1.40 3.25 10.12
C LEU A 54 1.49 4.60 10.84
N ASP A 55 2.14 5.59 10.22
CA ASP A 55 2.22 6.95 10.75
C ASP A 55 0.82 7.58 10.89
N ALA A 56 -0.06 7.36 9.91
CA ALA A 56 -1.43 7.89 9.90
C ALA A 56 -2.30 7.35 11.04
N VAL A 57 -2.01 6.13 11.52
CA VAL A 57 -2.74 5.49 12.63
C VAL A 57 -1.96 5.50 13.95
N GLY A 58 -0.79 6.14 13.99
CA GLY A 58 0.05 6.24 15.19
C GLY A 58 0.66 4.90 15.63
N ALA A 59 1.00 4.02 14.69
CA ALA A 59 1.60 2.70 14.94
C ALA A 59 3.04 2.61 14.38
N ALA A 60 3.76 1.54 14.75
CA ALA A 60 5.09 1.21 14.25
C ALA A 60 5.21 -0.29 13.91
N LEU A 61 6.20 -0.62 13.07
CA LEU A 61 6.58 -2.00 12.72
C LEU A 61 7.43 -2.67 13.81
#